data_AF-A0A814YVA8-F1
#
_entry.id   AF-A0A814YVA8-F1
#
_cell.length_a   1.000
_cell.length_b   1.000
_cell.length_c   1.000
_cell.angle_alpha   90.00
_cell.angle_beta   90.00
_cell.angle_gamma   90.00
#
_symmetry.space_group_name_H-M   'P 1'
#
loop_
_entity.id
_entity.type
_entity.pdbx_description
1 polymer ?
#
loop_
_entity_poly.entity_id
_entity_poly.type
_entity_poly.pdbx_seq_one_letter_code
_entity_poly.pdbx_strand_id
1 'polypeptide(L)'
;MTVALCFVAGAIETVEMKPILFEITADSSLKTVIFADIDKYSRMKGEQEVLFSLGAVFKIDSFEFDSLVQLCKSRMTATDEGSHDVEGYLKVQQREMDEISSTILFGRILMNDMDQTKKAEKYFFKLLQTLPNEKYSNSQCFGSPAVLKM
;
A
#
# COMPACT_ATOMS: atom_id res chain seq x y z
N MET A 1 -23.04 -6.30 -7.00
CA MET A 1 -22.32 -7.23 -7.91
C MET A 1 -22.02 -6.64 -9.28
N THR A 2 -22.64 -5.54 -9.70
CA THR A 2 -22.56 -5.00 -11.06
C THR A 2 -21.25 -4.27 -11.38
N VAL A 3 -20.71 -3.49 -10.42
CA VAL A 3 -19.49 -2.67 -10.64
C VAL A 3 -18.26 -3.56 -10.87
N ALA A 4 -18.02 -4.55 -10.02
CA ALA A 4 -16.88 -5.47 -10.16
C ALA A 4 -16.89 -6.24 -11.50
N LEU A 5 -18.06 -6.63 -11.98
CA LEU A 5 -18.19 -7.27 -13.31
C LEU A 5 -17.83 -6.31 -14.45
N CYS A 6 -18.17 -5.03 -14.34
CA CYS A 6 -17.79 -4.02 -15.34
C CYS A 6 -16.27 -3.86 -15.43
N PHE A 7 -15.55 -3.92 -14.31
CA PHE A 7 -14.08 -3.91 -14.31
C PHE A 7 -13.50 -5.13 -15.02
N VAL A 8 -14.07 -6.32 -14.77
CA VAL A 8 -13.63 -7.56 -15.43
C VAL A 8 -13.98 -7.57 -16.92
N ALA A 9 -15.11 -6.99 -17.32
CA ALA A 9 -15.50 -6.90 -18.73
C ALA A 9 -14.53 -6.04 -19.58
N GLY A 10 -13.77 -5.14 -18.95
CA GLY A 10 -12.69 -4.39 -19.60
C GLY A 10 -11.33 -5.10 -19.60
N ALA A 11 -11.19 -6.22 -18.88
CA ALA A 11 -9.94 -6.96 -18.81
C ALA A 11 -9.74 -7.80 -20.08
N ILE A 12 -8.56 -7.69 -20.69
CA ILE A 12 -8.22 -8.42 -21.90
C ILE A 12 -7.72 -9.80 -21.49
N GLU A 13 -8.44 -10.86 -21.84
CA GLU A 13 -7.89 -12.22 -21.78
C GLU A 13 -6.82 -12.35 -22.86
N THR A 14 -5.60 -12.66 -22.44
CA THR A 14 -4.50 -13.01 -23.34
C THR A 14 -4.07 -14.44 -23.04
N VAL A 15 -3.22 -15.01 -23.90
CA VAL A 15 -2.61 -16.33 -23.66
C VAL A 15 -1.85 -16.37 -22.32
N GLU A 16 -1.39 -15.22 -21.83
CA GLU A 16 -0.57 -15.10 -20.63
C GLU A 16 -1.34 -14.56 -19.42
N MET A 17 -2.51 -13.94 -19.62
CA MET A 17 -3.26 -13.26 -18.55
C MET A 17 -4.73 -13.65 -18.58
N LYS A 18 -5.22 -14.20 -17.48
CA LYS A 18 -6.64 -14.51 -17.28
C LYS A 18 -7.28 -13.57 -16.27
N PRO A 19 -8.47 -13.02 -16.57
CA PRO A 19 -9.21 -12.23 -15.60
C PRO A 19 -9.66 -13.12 -14.43
N ILE A 20 -9.47 -12.62 -13.21
CA ILE A 20 -9.92 -13.27 -11.98
C ILE A 20 -10.84 -12.31 -11.23
N LEU A 21 -12.02 -12.81 -10.84
CA LEU A 21 -12.92 -12.14 -9.91
C LEU A 21 -12.75 -12.73 -8.52
N PHE A 22 -12.36 -11.89 -7.56
CA PHE A 22 -12.29 -12.26 -6.15
C PHE A 22 -13.62 -11.96 -5.46
N GLU A 23 -14.21 -12.99 -4.84
CA GLU A 23 -15.38 -12.87 -3.99
C GLU A 23 -14.91 -13.11 -2.55
N ILE A 24 -14.79 -12.04 -1.77
CA ILE A 24 -14.21 -12.08 -0.42
C ILE A 24 -15.34 -11.98 0.60
N THR A 25 -15.46 -13.01 1.43
CA THR A 25 -16.29 -12.99 2.63
C THR A 25 -15.48 -12.39 3.77
N ALA A 26 -15.93 -11.26 4.31
CA ALA A 26 -15.31 -10.62 5.46
C ALA A 26 -16.32 -10.52 6.61
N ASP A 27 -15.95 -11.06 7.77
CA ASP A 27 -16.79 -11.01 8.96
C ASP A 27 -16.26 -9.95 9.93
N SER A 28 -17.14 -9.03 10.34
CA SER A 28 -16.86 -8.03 11.38
C SER A 28 -16.64 -8.65 12.77
N SER A 29 -16.99 -9.92 12.96
CA SER A 29 -16.80 -10.68 14.21
C SER A 29 -15.37 -11.19 14.41
N LEU A 30 -14.50 -11.07 13.40
CA LEU A 30 -13.09 -11.39 13.52
C LEU A 30 -12.43 -10.60 14.66
N LYS A 31 -11.38 -11.19 15.25
CA LYS A 31 -10.74 -10.62 16.45
C LYS A 31 -10.16 -9.24 16.17
N THR A 32 -9.75 -9.01 14.92
CA THR A 32 -9.23 -7.73 14.46
C THR A 32 -10.11 -7.16 13.36
N VAL A 33 -10.36 -5.85 13.42
CA VAL A 33 -11.06 -5.15 12.35
C VAL A 33 -10.08 -4.98 11.19
N ILE A 34 -10.21 -5.82 10.18
CA ILE A 34 -9.28 -5.87 9.04
C ILE A 34 -9.81 -5.15 7.80
N PHE A 35 -10.99 -4.53 7.85
CA PHE A 35 -11.54 -3.79 6.72
C PHE A 35 -12.37 -2.58 7.16
N ALA A 36 -12.49 -1.60 6.26
CA ALA A 36 -13.30 -0.40 6.46
C ALA A 36 -14.02 0.01 5.18
N ASP A 37 -15.26 0.46 5.31
CA ASP A 37 -15.97 1.17 4.25
C ASP A 37 -15.36 2.57 4.09
N ILE A 38 -14.87 2.85 2.88
CA ILE A 38 -14.24 4.12 2.54
C ILE A 38 -14.98 4.90 1.46
N ASP A 39 -16.20 4.52 1.10
CA ASP A 39 -16.97 5.18 0.02
C ASP A 39 -17.12 6.69 0.26
N LYS A 40 -17.24 7.10 1.53
CA LYS A 40 -17.32 8.52 1.93
C LYS A 40 -16.01 9.30 1.74
N TYR A 41 -14.88 8.60 1.71
CA TYR A 41 -13.53 9.18 1.58
C TYR A 41 -12.95 8.98 0.17
N SER A 42 -13.53 8.09 -0.64
CA SER A 42 -13.09 7.82 -2.00
C SER A 42 -13.38 9.00 -2.94
N ARG A 43 -12.47 9.19 -3.90
CA ARG A 43 -12.70 10.11 -5.03
C ARG A 43 -13.78 9.58 -5.97
N MET A 44 -13.97 8.27 -6.00
CA MET A 44 -14.92 7.54 -6.86
C MET A 44 -16.13 7.11 -6.00
N LYS A 45 -17.08 8.03 -5.79
CA LYS A 45 -18.25 7.76 -4.95
C LYS A 45 -19.21 6.77 -5.60
N GLY A 46 -19.83 5.91 -4.79
CA GLY A 46 -20.87 4.99 -5.23
C GLY A 46 -20.35 3.62 -5.69
N GLU A 47 -19.03 3.41 -5.62
CA GLU A 47 -18.42 2.10 -5.87
C GLU A 47 -18.53 1.17 -4.65
N GLN A 48 -18.93 1.71 -3.48
CA GLN A 48 -19.03 0.96 -2.22
C GLN A 48 -17.68 0.34 -1.85
N GLU A 49 -16.63 1.15 -1.97
CA GLU A 49 -15.24 0.72 -1.82
C GLU A 49 -14.95 0.30 -0.37
N VAL A 50 -14.32 -0.87 -0.22
CA VAL A 50 -13.88 -1.42 1.05
C VAL A 50 -12.35 -1.53 1.03
N LEU A 51 -11.70 -0.91 2.02
CA LEU A 51 -10.26 -0.97 2.21
C LEU A 51 -9.91 -2.02 3.24
N PHE A 52 -9.07 -2.98 2.88
CA PHE A 52 -8.50 -3.95 3.81
C PHE A 52 -7.22 -3.43 4.45
N SER A 53 -6.98 -3.81 5.70
CA SER A 53 -5.75 -3.50 6.43
C SER A 53 -4.55 -4.18 5.78
N LEU A 54 -3.40 -3.51 5.86
CA LEU A 54 -2.14 -4.11 5.44
C LEU A 54 -1.87 -5.36 6.29
N GLY A 55 -1.62 -6.48 5.62
CA GLY A 55 -1.42 -7.78 6.27
C GLY A 55 -2.71 -8.56 6.52
N ALA A 56 -3.85 -8.12 6.02
CA ALA A 56 -5.06 -8.95 6.00
C ALA A 56 -4.80 -10.27 5.27
N VAL A 57 -5.25 -11.38 5.87
CA VAL A 57 -5.07 -12.73 5.32
C VAL A 57 -6.40 -13.25 4.76
N PHE A 58 -6.32 -13.90 3.61
CA PHE A 58 -7.47 -14.47 2.92
C PHE A 58 -7.21 -15.93 2.61
N LYS A 59 -8.06 -16.82 3.13
CA LYS A 59 -8.05 -18.24 2.80
C LYS A 59 -8.80 -18.44 1.49
N ILE A 60 -8.21 -19.17 0.55
CA ILE A 60 -8.90 -19.56 -0.69
C ILE A 60 -9.81 -20.74 -0.39
N ASP A 61 -11.11 -20.54 -0.57
CA ASP A 61 -12.12 -21.58 -0.34
C ASP A 61 -12.38 -22.39 -1.61
N SER A 62 -12.39 -21.73 -2.77
CA SER A 62 -12.54 -22.39 -4.08
C SER A 62 -12.01 -21.54 -5.20
N PHE A 63 -11.55 -22.18 -6.27
CA PHE A 63 -11.12 -21.53 -7.50
C PHE A 63 -11.74 -22.25 -8.70
N GLU A 64 -12.61 -21.56 -9.43
CA GLU A 64 -13.44 -22.15 -10.49
C GLU A 64 -13.44 -21.27 -11.73
N PHE A 65 -13.47 -21.89 -12.91
CA PHE A 65 -13.69 -21.17 -14.16
C PHE A 65 -15.19 -21.13 -14.48
N ASP A 66 -15.74 -19.94 -14.57
CA ASP A 66 -17.12 -19.72 -14.99
C ASP A 66 -17.16 -19.55 -16.51
N SER A 67 -17.66 -20.58 -17.19
CA SER A 67 -17.74 -20.63 -18.65
C SER A 67 -18.81 -19.72 -19.23
N LEU A 68 -19.78 -19.25 -18.45
CA LEU A 68 -20.83 -18.35 -18.95
C LEU A 68 -20.31 -16.92 -19.09
N VAL A 69 -19.48 -16.49 -18.14
CA VAL A 69 -18.87 -15.15 -18.12
C VAL A 69 -17.39 -15.16 -18.49
N GLN A 70 -16.83 -16.31 -18.87
CA GLN A 70 -15.44 -16.50 -19.30
C GLN A 70 -14.41 -15.91 -18.33
N LEU A 71 -14.60 -16.14 -17.03
CA LEU A 71 -13.71 -15.63 -15.99
C LEU A 71 -13.44 -16.66 -14.91
N CYS A 72 -12.27 -16.58 -14.29
CA CYS A 72 -11.97 -17.36 -13.10
C CYS A 72 -12.57 -16.66 -11.88
N LYS A 73 -13.36 -17.36 -11.08
CA LYS A 73 -13.86 -16.87 -9.78
C LYS A 73 -13.07 -17.54 -8.66
N SER A 74 -12.47 -16.72 -7.80
CA SER A 74 -11.85 -17.15 -6.55
C SER A 74 -12.73 -16.72 -5.39
N ARG A 75 -13.28 -17.69 -4.64
CA ARG A 75 -13.97 -17.42 -3.39
C ARG A 75 -12.98 -17.51 -2.25
N MET A 76 -13.01 -16.50 -1.39
CA MET A 76 -12.06 -16.37 -0.30
C MET A 76 -12.76 -15.92 0.97
N THR A 77 -12.23 -16.32 2.12
CA THR A 77 -12.70 -15.86 3.42
C THR A 77 -11.56 -15.15 4.14
N ALA A 78 -11.83 -13.92 4.60
CA ALA A 78 -10.91 -13.17 5.42
C ALA A 78 -10.74 -13.88 6.78
N THR A 79 -9.50 -14.04 7.22
CA THR A 79 -9.17 -14.89 8.37
C THR A 79 -8.01 -14.31 9.18
N ASP A 80 -7.96 -14.66 10.46
CA ASP A 80 -6.82 -14.40 11.33
C ASP A 80 -5.80 -15.58 11.30
N GLU A 81 -6.12 -16.68 10.62
CA GLU A 81 -5.20 -17.82 10.42
C GLU A 81 -3.94 -17.36 9.66
N GLY A 82 -2.75 -17.57 10.24
CA GLY A 82 -1.49 -17.15 9.63
C GLY A 82 -1.13 -15.66 9.81
N SER A 83 -1.94 -14.89 10.54
CA SER A 83 -1.67 -13.47 10.83
C SER A 83 -0.30 -13.24 11.48
N HIS A 84 0.15 -14.16 12.34
CA HIS A 84 1.48 -14.11 12.96
C HIS A 84 2.63 -14.20 11.95
N ASP A 85 2.51 -15.02 10.91
CA ASP A 85 3.57 -15.18 9.91
C ASP A 85 3.69 -13.93 9.04
N VAL A 86 2.55 -13.33 8.71
CA VAL A 86 2.48 -12.04 8.01
C VAL A 86 3.05 -10.91 8.87
N GLU A 87 2.74 -10.88 10.16
CA GLU A 87 3.32 -9.90 11.09
C GLU A 87 4.86 -10.03 11.16
N GLY A 88 5.38 -11.26 11.18
CA GLY A 88 6.82 -11.54 11.13
C GLY A 88 7.47 -10.97 9.86
N TYR A 89 6.85 -11.20 8.70
CA TYR A 89 7.31 -10.66 7.42
C TYR A 89 7.27 -9.12 7.39
N LEU A 90 6.16 -8.52 7.83
CA LEU A 90 6.00 -7.07 7.88
C LEU A 90 7.01 -6.42 8.83
N LYS A 91 7.38 -7.07 9.94
CA LYS A 91 8.43 -6.59 10.86
C LYS A 91 9.83 -6.63 10.24
N VAL A 92 10.11 -7.56 9.34
CA VAL A 92 11.38 -7.58 8.59
C VAL A 92 11.41 -6.41 7.62
N GLN A 93 10.35 -6.23 6.84
CA GLN A 93 10.20 -5.10 5.91
C GLN A 93 10.25 -3.75 6.63
N GLN A 94 9.61 -3.63 7.80
CA GLN A 94 9.71 -2.44 8.63
C GLN A 94 11.13 -2.16 9.09
N ARG A 95 11.92 -3.17 9.47
CA ARG A 95 13.33 -2.95 9.87
C ARG A 95 14.20 -2.50 8.70
N GLU A 96 13.98 -3.05 7.51
CA GLU A 96 14.65 -2.57 6.28
C GLU A 96 14.22 -1.13 5.96
N MET A 97 12.96 -0.79 6.23
CA MET A 97 12.46 0.58 6.11
C MET A 97 12.95 1.49 7.25
N ASP A 98 13.27 1.00 8.44
CA ASP A 98 13.77 1.82 9.55
C ASP A 98 15.16 2.41 9.24
N GLU A 99 15.92 1.80 8.32
CA GLU A 99 17.13 2.40 7.74
C GLU A 99 16.80 3.66 6.91
N ILE A 100 15.57 3.76 6.40
CA ILE A 100 15.02 4.91 5.69
C ILE A 100 14.14 5.70 6.66
N SER A 101 14.64 6.83 7.17
CA SER A 101 13.83 7.73 8.03
C SER A 101 12.42 7.92 7.46
N SER A 102 11.40 7.46 8.20
CA SER A 102 9.98 7.55 7.81
C SER A 102 9.55 8.98 7.49
N THR A 103 10.20 9.94 8.13
CA THR A 103 10.08 11.37 7.87
C THR A 103 10.65 11.72 6.49
N ILE A 104 11.84 11.24 6.14
CA ILE A 104 12.42 11.44 4.81
C ILE A 104 11.54 10.80 3.73
N LEU A 105 11.03 9.60 3.98
CA LEU A 105 10.13 8.90 3.07
C LEU A 105 8.84 9.69 2.84
N PHE A 106 8.22 10.20 3.90
CA PHE A 106 7.02 11.03 3.77
C PHE A 106 7.26 12.29 2.93
N GLY A 107 8.40 12.97 3.12
CA GLY A 107 8.78 14.11 2.29
C GLY A 107 8.97 13.74 0.82
N ARG A 108 9.48 12.54 0.51
CA ARG A 108 9.58 12.03 -0.88
C ARG A 108 8.21 11.76 -1.48
N ILE A 109 7.28 11.15 -0.73
CA ILE A 109 5.90 10.92 -1.18
C ILE A 109 5.20 12.24 -1.52
N LEU A 110 5.34 13.24 -0.63
CA LEU A 110 4.81 14.58 -0.88
C LEU A 110 5.34 15.18 -2.18
N MET A 111 6.60 14.96 -2.51
CA MET A 111 7.24 15.53 -3.70
C MET A 111 6.89 14.75 -4.97
N ASN A 112 7.02 13.43 -4.96
CA ASN A 112 6.99 12.59 -6.16
C ASN A 112 5.58 12.08 -6.50
N ASP A 113 4.82 11.67 -5.49
CA ASP A 113 3.56 10.95 -5.70
C ASP A 113 2.34 11.89 -5.60
N MET A 114 2.49 12.96 -4.82
CA MET A 114 1.41 13.93 -4.58
C MET A 114 1.60 15.27 -5.29
N ASP A 115 2.76 15.49 -5.93
CA ASP A 115 3.16 16.77 -6.56
C ASP A 115 3.02 17.99 -5.61
N GLN A 116 3.24 17.77 -4.31
CA GLN A 116 3.17 18.79 -3.25
C GLN A 116 4.57 19.27 -2.84
N THR A 117 5.41 19.60 -3.82
CA THR A 117 6.82 19.99 -3.63
C THR A 117 7.02 21.09 -2.59
N LYS A 118 6.17 22.12 -2.56
CA LYS A 118 6.25 23.20 -1.56
C LYS A 118 6.00 22.72 -0.13
N LYS A 119 5.12 21.73 0.05
CA LYS A 119 4.86 21.15 1.38
C LYS A 119 6.00 20.22 1.78
N ALA A 120 6.54 19.44 0.83
CA ALA A 120 7.72 18.62 1.04
C ALA A 120 8.91 19.49 1.50
N GLU A 121 9.19 20.59 0.80
CA GLU A 121 10.25 21.53 1.16
C GLU A 121 10.09 22.08 2.59
N LYS A 122 8.91 22.62 2.92
CA LYS A 122 8.63 23.13 4.27
C LYS A 122 8.78 22.04 5.34
N TYR A 123 8.41 20.82 5.01
CA TYR A 123 8.51 19.67 5.90
C TYR A 123 9.97 19.27 6.14
N PHE A 124 10.78 19.14 5.09
CA PHE A 124 12.22 18.88 5.20
C PHE A 124 12.96 20.00 5.94
N PHE A 125 12.58 21.25 5.72
CA PHE A 125 13.18 22.39 6.43
C PHE A 125 12.92 22.32 7.94
N LYS A 126 11.69 21.96 8.34
CA LYS A 126 11.37 21.72 9.76
C LYS A 126 12.17 20.55 10.32
N LEU A 127 12.32 19.46 9.57
CA LEU A 127 13.10 18.31 10.00
C LEU A 127 14.54 18.70 10.32
N LEU A 128 15.20 19.46 9.43
CA LEU A 128 16.56 19.96 9.62
C LEU A 128 16.72 20.80 10.89
N GLN A 129 15.69 21.55 11.29
CA GLN A 129 15.70 22.37 12.52
C GLN A 129 15.53 21.54 13.80
N THR A 130 14.97 20.34 13.70
CA THR A 130 14.71 19.45 14.85
C THR A 130 15.80 18.42 15.10
N LEU A 131 16.74 18.25 14.17
CA LEU A 131 17.87 17.35 14.36
C LEU A 131 18.81 17.91 15.45
N PRO A 132 19.32 17.08 16.37
CA PRO A 132 20.35 17.52 17.31
C PRO A 132 21.53 18.13 16.53
N ASN A 133 22.06 19.25 17.00
CA ASN A 133 23.34 19.78 16.50
C ASN A 133 24.45 18.79 16.88
N GLU A 134 24.64 17.74 16.10
CA GLU A 134 25.85 16.94 16.19
C GLU A 134 27.01 17.83 15.75
N LYS A 135 27.76 18.31 16.74
CA LYS A 135 29.09 18.87 16.57
C LYS A 135 30.01 17.73 16.13
N TYR A 136 29.96 17.35 14.86
CA TYR A 136 31.02 16.56 14.27
C TYR A 136 32.28 17.41 14.19
N SER A 137 33.27 17.08 15.01
CA SER A 137 34.62 17.60 14.84
C SER A 137 35.14 17.16 13.47
N ASN A 138 35.63 18.13 12.71
CA ASN A 138 36.35 17.93 11.46
C ASN A 138 37.40 16.82 11.58
N SER A 139 37.16 15.68 10.93
CA SER A 139 38.17 14.93 10.17
C SER A 139 37.62 13.60 9.70
N GLN A 140 37.09 13.54 8.49
CA GLN A 140 37.68 12.73 7.41
C GLN A 140 36.84 12.88 6.14
N CYS A 141 37.52 13.41 5.13
CA CYS A 141 37.05 13.67 3.80
C CYS A 141 36.69 12.38 3.06
N PHE A 142 35.59 12.41 2.32
CA PHE A 142 35.59 11.93 0.92
C PHE A 142 34.84 12.92 0.03
N GLY A 143 35.62 13.62 -0.81
CA GLY A 143 35.30 14.05 -2.17
C GLY A 143 34.05 14.90 -2.44
N SER A 144 34.22 16.23 -2.46
CA SER A 144 33.40 17.16 -3.26
C SER A 144 33.98 17.28 -4.69
N PRO A 145 33.40 18.01 -5.69
CA PRO A 145 32.22 18.89 -5.63
C PRO A 145 31.29 18.92 -6.88
N ALA A 146 30.02 19.35 -6.69
CA ALA A 146 29.25 20.20 -7.63
C ALA A 146 27.90 20.54 -6.97
N VAL A 147 27.82 21.63 -6.19
CA VAL A 147 27.24 22.93 -6.60
C VAL A 147 25.83 22.80 -7.21
N LEU A 148 24.80 23.04 -6.38
CA LEU A 148 23.59 23.74 -6.83
C LEU A 148 23.57 25.12 -6.17
N LYS A 149 23.91 26.13 -6.97
CA LYS A 149 23.50 27.51 -6.71
C LYS A 149 22.18 27.71 -7.46
N MET A 150 21.18 28.19 -6.70
CA MET A 150 19.90 28.82 -7.07
C MET A 150 19.37 28.60 -8.49
#